data_AF-A0A4Q5N046-F1
#
_entry.id   AF-A0A4Q5N046-F1
#
_cell.length_a   1.000
_cell.length_b   1.000
_cell.length_c   1.000
_cell.angle_alpha   90.00
_cell.angle_beta   90.00
_cell.angle_gamma   90.00
#
_symmetry.space_group_name_H-M   'P 1'
#
loop_
_entity.id
_entity.type
_entity.pdbx_description
1 polymer ?
#
loop_
_entity_poly.entity_id
_entity_poly.type
_entity_poly.pdbx_seq_one_letter_code
_entity_poly.pdbx_strand_id
1 'polypeptide(L)'
;MSPKDAANLMALDRLAGAVQMKGDAGDEHWRWSVYRAVFERAELREQLLDAALEEEDPALSVGVAFEMLEREPGSAAATWVGVAPTNDRDRVLARARDVATLRDHQTSDARASAEEVGRWSDWLQRRAAESTSSIAVQEALESDGRTRRIRGGAKNRLQASQRPSR
;
A
#
# COMPACT_ATOMS: atom_id res chain seq x y z
N MET A 1 -14.62 0.08 -30.13
CA MET A 1 -14.63 -0.39 -28.74
C MET A 1 -14.19 -1.84 -28.76
N SER A 2 -13.01 -2.11 -28.19
CA SER A 2 -12.50 -3.47 -28.03
C SER A 2 -13.36 -4.21 -27.00
N PRO A 3 -13.43 -5.56 -27.04
CA PRO A 3 -14.03 -6.34 -25.96
C PRO A 3 -13.44 -6.02 -24.57
N LYS A 4 -12.17 -5.61 -24.52
CA LYS A 4 -11.48 -5.20 -23.30
C LYS A 4 -12.04 -3.89 -22.73
N ASP A 5 -12.19 -2.87 -23.56
CA ASP A 5 -12.77 -1.58 -23.15
C ASP A 5 -14.19 -1.78 -22.56
N ALA A 6 -14.98 -2.67 -23.16
CA ALA A 6 -16.32 -2.99 -22.66
C ALA A 6 -16.29 -3.70 -21.29
N ALA A 7 -15.34 -4.61 -21.07
CA ALA A 7 -15.17 -5.31 -19.80
C ALA A 7 -14.73 -4.36 -18.68
N ASN A 8 -13.77 -3.45 -18.97
CA ASN A 8 -13.33 -2.42 -18.04
C ASN A 8 -14.51 -1.53 -17.60
N LEU A 9 -15.24 -0.97 -18.57
CA LEU A 9 -16.40 -0.11 -18.29
C LEU A 9 -17.44 -0.82 -17.43
N MET A 10 -17.77 -2.08 -17.74
CA MET A 10 -18.71 -2.86 -16.94
C MET A 10 -18.22 -3.12 -15.50
N ALA A 11 -16.93 -3.43 -15.32
CA ALA A 11 -16.37 -3.68 -14.00
C ALA A 11 -16.36 -2.41 -13.13
N LEU A 12 -15.98 -1.29 -13.73
CA LEU A 12 -15.95 0.02 -13.09
C LEU A 12 -17.36 0.54 -12.76
N ASP A 13 -18.34 0.37 -13.66
CA ASP A 13 -19.74 0.73 -13.41
C ASP A 13 -20.34 -0.05 -12.24
N ARG A 14 -20.00 -1.35 -12.11
CA ARG A 14 -20.42 -2.16 -10.96
C ARG A 14 -19.86 -1.62 -9.66
N LEU A 15 -18.57 -1.28 -9.61
CA LEU A 15 -17.94 -0.70 -8.43
C LEU A 15 -18.56 0.66 -8.09
N ALA A 16 -18.66 1.56 -9.07
CA ALA A 16 -19.25 2.88 -8.91
C ALA A 16 -20.70 2.78 -8.40
N GLY A 17 -21.50 1.85 -8.92
CA GLY A 17 -22.84 1.55 -8.43
C GLY A 17 -22.85 1.08 -6.97
N ALA A 18 -21.93 0.19 -6.60
CA ALA A 18 -21.81 -0.32 -5.23
C ALA A 18 -21.43 0.77 -4.20
N VAL A 19 -20.70 1.80 -4.61
CA VAL A 19 -20.37 2.98 -3.78
C VAL A 19 -21.23 4.22 -4.08
N GLN A 20 -22.28 4.07 -4.89
CA GLN A 20 -23.21 5.13 -5.27
C GLN A 20 -22.53 6.38 -5.88
N MET A 21 -21.42 6.19 -6.59
CA MET A 21 -20.70 7.24 -7.28
C MET A 21 -21.15 7.36 -8.73
N LYS A 22 -21.26 8.60 -9.21
CA LYS A 22 -21.52 8.92 -10.62
C LYS A 22 -20.37 9.76 -11.16
N GLY A 23 -20.06 9.62 -12.44
CA GLY A 23 -19.06 10.43 -13.12
C GLY A 23 -18.65 9.80 -14.45
N ASP A 24 -17.49 10.21 -14.94
CA ASP A 24 -16.97 9.81 -16.24
C ASP A 24 -15.91 8.72 -16.10
N ALA A 25 -16.16 7.56 -16.69
CA ALA A 25 -15.21 6.46 -16.74
C ALA A 25 -13.94 6.79 -17.53
N GLY A 26 -13.97 7.79 -18.41
CA GLY A 26 -12.78 8.32 -19.08
C GLY A 26 -11.87 9.16 -18.17
N ASP A 27 -12.38 9.63 -17.02
CA ASP A 27 -11.63 10.48 -16.09
C ASP A 27 -10.84 9.62 -15.09
N GLU A 28 -9.51 9.66 -15.19
CA GLU A 28 -8.57 9.00 -14.28
C GLU A 28 -8.80 9.36 -12.81
N HIS A 29 -9.07 10.64 -12.50
CA HIS A 29 -9.29 11.09 -11.14
C HIS A 29 -10.61 10.57 -10.57
N TRP A 30 -11.64 10.48 -11.41
CA TRP A 30 -12.91 9.88 -11.02
C TRP A 30 -12.73 8.39 -10.75
N ARG A 31 -12.07 7.65 -11.66
CA ARG A 31 -11.78 6.22 -11.50
C ARG A 31 -11.00 5.93 -10.23
N TRP A 32 -9.95 6.70 -9.97
CA TRP A 32 -9.20 6.59 -8.72
C TRP A 32 -10.09 6.81 -7.49
N SER A 33 -11.01 7.77 -7.56
CA SER A 33 -11.94 8.03 -6.45
C SER A 33 -12.89 6.86 -6.20
N VAL A 34 -13.34 6.16 -7.26
CA VAL A 34 -14.11 4.92 -7.15
C VAL A 34 -13.29 3.82 -6.46
N TYR A 35 -12.05 3.57 -6.91
CA TYR A 35 -11.18 2.56 -6.28
C TYR A 35 -10.92 2.85 -4.80
N ARG A 36 -10.62 4.10 -4.44
CA ARG A 36 -10.42 4.48 -3.04
C ARG A 36 -11.64 4.22 -2.17
N ALA A 37 -12.85 4.43 -2.70
CA ALA A 37 -14.08 4.22 -1.96
C ALA A 37 -14.34 2.73 -1.64
N VAL A 38 -13.68 1.80 -2.34
CA VAL A 38 -13.86 0.36 -2.16
C VAL A 38 -12.70 -0.34 -1.43
N PHE A 39 -11.55 0.30 -1.19
CA PHE A 39 -10.39 -0.36 -0.58
C PHE A 39 -10.69 -1.04 0.77
N GLU A 40 -11.48 -0.37 1.61
CA GLU A 40 -11.86 -0.86 2.95
C GLU A 40 -13.09 -1.81 2.93
N ARG A 41 -13.69 -2.05 1.76
CA ARG A 41 -14.92 -2.83 1.61
C ARG A 41 -14.61 -4.26 1.19
N ALA A 42 -14.36 -5.13 2.17
CA ALA A 42 -13.97 -6.52 1.95
C ALA A 42 -15.00 -7.29 1.08
N GLU A 43 -16.29 -6.94 1.17
CA GLU A 43 -17.36 -7.54 0.36
C GLU A 43 -17.27 -7.19 -1.14
N LEU A 44 -16.50 -6.17 -1.51
CA LEU A 44 -16.29 -5.75 -2.91
C LEU A 44 -14.90 -6.17 -3.45
N ARG A 45 -14.15 -7.00 -2.70
CA ARG A 45 -12.76 -7.34 -3.02
C ARG A 45 -12.59 -7.98 -4.39
N GLU A 46 -13.45 -8.94 -4.73
CA GLU A 46 -13.42 -9.63 -6.02
C GLU A 46 -13.75 -8.65 -7.17
N GLN A 47 -14.75 -7.79 -6.98
CA GLN A 47 -15.13 -6.78 -7.98
C GLN A 47 -14.01 -5.75 -8.19
N LEU A 48 -13.29 -5.39 -7.12
CA LEU A 48 -12.12 -4.52 -7.21
C LEU A 48 -11.00 -5.21 -8.00
N LEU A 49 -10.75 -6.49 -7.75
CA LEU A 49 -9.74 -7.25 -8.48
C LEU A 49 -10.06 -7.32 -9.96
N ASP A 50 -11.31 -7.63 -10.32
CA ASP A 50 -11.76 -7.68 -11.72
C ASP A 50 -11.57 -6.33 -12.41
N ALA A 51 -12.00 -5.23 -11.79
CA ALA A 51 -11.83 -3.90 -12.37
C ALA A 51 -10.36 -3.52 -12.52
N ALA A 52 -9.51 -3.87 -11.55
CA ALA A 52 -8.09 -3.57 -11.60
C ALA A 52 -7.34 -4.39 -12.66
N LEU A 53 -7.79 -5.62 -12.96
CA LEU A 53 -7.24 -6.43 -14.05
C LEU A 53 -7.60 -5.89 -15.43
N GLU A 54 -8.79 -5.31 -15.57
CA GLU A 54 -9.25 -4.69 -16.82
C GLU A 54 -8.78 -3.24 -16.99
N GLU A 55 -8.24 -2.63 -15.93
CA GLU A 55 -7.71 -1.27 -15.92
C GLU A 55 -6.65 -1.06 -17.03
N GLU A 56 -6.91 -0.08 -17.87
CA GLU A 56 -6.08 0.25 -19.03
C GLU A 56 -4.94 1.20 -18.67
N ASP A 57 -5.14 2.01 -17.63
CA ASP A 57 -4.13 2.93 -17.13
C ASP A 57 -3.15 2.17 -16.20
N PRO A 58 -1.88 2.01 -16.60
CA PRO A 58 -0.86 1.35 -15.80
C PRO A 58 -0.68 2.00 -14.42
N ALA A 59 -0.84 3.33 -14.32
CA ALA A 59 -0.65 4.04 -13.07
C ALA A 59 -1.75 3.71 -12.06
N LEU A 60 -3.00 3.59 -12.53
CA LEU A 60 -4.13 3.23 -11.67
C LEU A 60 -4.06 1.77 -11.22
N SER A 61 -3.78 0.83 -12.12
CA SER A 61 -3.64 -0.60 -11.77
C SER A 61 -2.51 -0.83 -10.76
N VAL A 62 -1.34 -0.19 -10.96
CA VAL A 62 -0.23 -0.21 -10.00
C VAL A 62 -0.61 0.46 -8.67
N GLY A 63 -1.35 1.56 -8.72
CA GLY A 63 -1.86 2.26 -7.53
C GLY A 63 -2.78 1.36 -6.68
N VAL A 64 -3.74 0.69 -7.33
CA VAL A 64 -4.62 -0.28 -6.67
C VAL A 64 -3.81 -1.42 -6.08
N ALA A 65 -2.87 -2.01 -6.84
CA ALA A 65 -2.02 -3.09 -6.34
C ALA A 65 -1.24 -2.68 -5.08
N PHE A 66 -0.64 -1.49 -5.05
CA PHE A 66 0.06 -1.00 -3.86
C PHE A 66 -0.85 -0.85 -2.63
N GLU A 67 -2.01 -0.22 -2.80
CA GLU A 67 -2.97 -0.02 -1.70
C GLU A 67 -3.49 -1.35 -1.15
N MET A 68 -3.67 -2.32 -2.05
CA MET A 68 -4.17 -3.64 -1.71
C MET A 68 -3.13 -4.53 -1.03
N LEU A 69 -1.86 -4.42 -1.42
CA LEU A 69 -0.77 -5.11 -0.71
C LEU A 69 -0.70 -4.69 0.76
N GLU A 70 -0.91 -3.41 1.08
CA GLU A 70 -0.90 -2.94 2.48
C GLU A 70 -2.05 -3.51 3.31
N ARG A 71 -3.22 -3.77 2.68
CA ARG A 71 -4.47 -4.16 3.38
C ARG A 71 -4.67 -5.65 3.51
N GLU A 72 -4.34 -6.40 2.47
CA GLU A 72 -4.67 -7.83 2.40
C GLU A 72 -3.59 -8.70 3.03
N PRO A 73 -3.94 -9.87 3.58
CA PRO A 73 -2.96 -10.80 4.13
C PRO A 73 -1.89 -11.16 3.10
N GLY A 74 -0.70 -11.51 3.56
CA GLY A 74 0.45 -11.82 2.69
C GLY A 74 0.17 -12.94 1.68
N SER A 75 -0.76 -13.85 1.98
CA SER A 75 -1.23 -14.90 1.07
C SER A 75 -1.88 -14.35 -0.21
N ALA A 76 -2.44 -13.14 -0.19
CA ALA A 76 -3.05 -12.49 -1.35
C ALA A 76 -2.04 -11.68 -2.19
N ALA A 77 -0.77 -11.57 -1.77
CA ALA A 77 0.20 -10.71 -2.42
C ALA A 77 0.43 -11.07 -3.90
N ALA A 78 0.50 -12.37 -4.22
CA ALA A 78 0.69 -12.83 -5.60
C ALA A 78 -0.44 -12.36 -6.53
N THR A 79 -1.68 -12.38 -6.04
CA THR A 79 -2.86 -11.91 -6.78
C THR A 79 -2.73 -10.42 -7.13
N TRP A 80 -2.39 -9.59 -6.14
CA TRP A 80 -2.27 -8.14 -6.34
C TRP A 80 -1.02 -7.74 -7.13
N VAL A 81 0.06 -8.52 -7.08
CA VAL A 81 1.19 -8.35 -8.01
C VAL A 81 0.77 -8.65 -9.45
N GLY A 82 -0.14 -9.62 -9.65
CA GLY A 82 -0.65 -10.01 -10.97
C GLY A 82 -1.46 -8.92 -11.69
N VAL A 83 -2.06 -7.99 -10.93
CA VAL A 83 -2.79 -6.82 -11.45
C VAL A 83 -1.87 -5.87 -12.22
N ALA A 84 -0.60 -5.78 -11.83
CA ALA A 84 0.32 -4.85 -12.47
C ALA A 84 0.69 -5.32 -13.90
N PRO A 85 0.82 -4.37 -14.85
CA PRO A 85 1.43 -4.63 -16.15
C PRO A 85 2.81 -5.27 -16.00
N THR A 86 3.20 -6.12 -16.96
CA THR A 86 4.44 -6.92 -16.87
C THR A 86 5.70 -6.09 -16.57
N ASN A 87 5.81 -4.90 -17.15
CA ASN A 87 6.92 -3.97 -16.95
C ASN A 87 6.98 -3.35 -15.54
N ASP A 88 5.87 -3.36 -14.80
CA ASP A 88 5.76 -2.81 -13.45
C ASP A 88 5.71 -3.89 -12.35
N ARG A 89 5.62 -5.17 -12.72
CA ARG A 89 5.51 -6.28 -11.75
C ARG A 89 6.66 -6.35 -10.76
N ASP A 90 7.90 -6.12 -11.21
CA ASP A 90 9.06 -6.14 -10.30
C ASP A 90 8.98 -5.04 -9.24
N ARG A 91 8.46 -3.87 -9.62
CA ARG A 91 8.23 -2.75 -8.70
C ARG A 91 7.13 -3.09 -7.68
N VAL A 92 6.04 -3.72 -8.10
CA VAL A 92 4.96 -4.16 -7.22
C VAL A 92 5.38 -5.31 -6.31
N LEU A 93 6.19 -6.24 -6.83
CA LEU A 93 6.79 -7.32 -6.06
C LEU A 93 7.77 -6.79 -4.98
N ALA A 94 8.57 -5.79 -5.31
CA ALA A 94 9.42 -5.12 -4.33
C ALA A 94 8.60 -4.49 -3.20
N ARG A 95 7.48 -3.82 -3.53
CA ARG A 95 6.54 -3.32 -2.51
C ARG A 95 5.94 -4.44 -1.67
N ALA A 96 5.56 -5.57 -2.27
CA ALA A 96 5.00 -6.70 -1.54
C ALA A 96 6.00 -7.24 -0.49
N ARG A 97 7.29 -7.32 -0.85
CA ARG A 97 8.37 -7.69 0.08
C ARG A 97 8.51 -6.66 1.20
N ASP A 98 8.49 -5.37 0.86
CA ASP A 98 8.55 -4.31 1.87
C ASP A 98 7.37 -4.39 2.85
N VAL A 99 6.15 -4.65 2.36
CA VAL A 99 4.95 -4.80 3.22
C VAL A 99 5.09 -6.02 4.15
N ALA A 100 5.61 -7.14 3.65
CA ALA A 100 5.88 -8.31 4.48
C ALA A 100 6.86 -7.97 5.61
N THR A 101 8.01 -7.36 5.27
CA THR A 101 9.00 -6.91 6.27
C THR A 101 8.39 -5.92 7.26
N LEU A 102 7.54 -4.99 6.81
CA LEU A 102 6.86 -4.04 7.68
C LEU A 102 6.00 -4.76 8.73
N ARG A 103 5.22 -5.77 8.30
CA ARG A 103 4.33 -6.54 9.19
C ARG A 103 5.11 -7.28 10.27
N ASP A 104 6.23 -7.88 9.90
CA ASP A 104 7.13 -8.55 10.85
C ASP A 104 7.72 -7.58 11.89
N HIS A 105 7.76 -6.28 11.56
CA HIS A 105 8.35 -5.22 12.38
C HIS A 105 7.33 -4.27 13.00
N GLN A 106 6.03 -4.57 12.98
CA GLN A 106 4.99 -3.71 13.56
C GLN A 106 4.79 -3.93 15.07
N THR A 107 5.14 -5.12 15.57
CA THR A 107 4.97 -5.50 16.98
C THR A 107 6.00 -4.83 17.89
N SER A 108 5.71 -4.77 19.19
CA SER A 108 6.56 -4.06 20.16
C SER A 108 7.85 -4.79 20.48
N ASP A 109 7.87 -6.11 20.29
CA ASP A 109 9.00 -7.01 20.51
C ASP A 109 9.92 -7.14 19.29
N ALA A 110 9.49 -6.65 18.12
CA ALA A 110 10.31 -6.66 16.92
C ALA A 110 11.63 -5.93 17.14
N ARG A 111 12.69 -6.38 16.47
CA ARG A 111 14.02 -5.78 16.52
C ARG A 111 14.57 -5.71 15.12
N ALA A 112 15.19 -4.59 14.79
CA ALA A 112 15.98 -4.44 13.57
C ALA A 112 17.30 -3.75 13.94
N SER A 113 18.39 -4.19 13.34
CA SER A 113 19.67 -3.50 13.50
C SER A 113 19.72 -2.25 12.61
N ALA A 114 20.62 -1.31 12.94
CA ALA A 114 20.93 -0.17 12.07
C ALA A 114 21.30 -0.60 10.64
N GLU A 115 22.09 -1.67 10.51
CA GLU A 115 22.51 -2.23 9.22
C GLU A 115 21.32 -2.78 8.43
N GLU A 116 20.41 -3.48 9.10
CA GLU A 116 19.18 -3.99 8.50
C GLU A 116 18.28 -2.86 8.01
N VAL A 117 18.01 -1.88 8.88
CA VAL A 117 17.24 -0.68 8.53
C VAL A 117 17.88 0.06 7.36
N GLY A 118 19.21 0.15 7.30
CA GLY A 118 19.94 0.77 6.20
C GLY A 118 19.67 0.13 4.83
N ARG A 119 19.30 -1.16 4.79
CA ARG A 119 18.93 -1.91 3.58
C ARG A 119 17.46 -1.75 3.19
N TRP A 120 16.59 -1.28 4.08
CA TRP A 120 15.17 -1.08 3.78
C TRP A 120 14.96 -0.02 2.71
N SER A 121 13.89 -0.16 1.91
CA SER A 121 13.50 0.86 0.95
C SER A 121 13.08 2.16 1.66
N ASP A 122 13.11 3.28 0.95
CA ASP A 122 12.62 4.57 1.49
C ASP A 122 11.14 4.51 1.87
N TRP A 123 10.37 3.69 1.16
CA TRP A 123 8.97 3.46 1.50
C TRP A 123 8.86 2.70 2.83
N LEU A 124 9.61 1.61 2.99
CA LEU A 124 9.58 0.78 4.19
C LEU A 124 10.05 1.57 5.42
N GLN A 125 11.17 2.29 5.33
CA GLN A 125 11.66 3.09 6.46
C GLN A 125 10.66 4.18 6.88
N ARG A 126 10.01 4.85 5.92
CA ARG A 126 8.98 5.86 6.21
C ARG A 126 7.78 5.22 6.90
N ARG A 127 7.29 4.10 6.36
CA ARG A 127 6.11 3.43 6.90
C ARG A 127 6.39 2.86 8.28
N ALA A 128 7.54 2.24 8.49
CA ALA A 128 8.00 1.75 9.79
C ALA A 128 8.07 2.89 10.81
N ALA A 129 8.72 4.02 10.49
CA ALA A 129 8.79 5.18 11.38
C ALA A 129 7.40 5.69 11.82
N GLU A 130 6.39 5.57 10.94
CA GLU A 130 5.02 6.01 11.20
C GLU A 130 4.13 4.98 11.92
N SER A 131 4.38 3.68 11.76
CA SER A 131 3.45 2.64 12.22
C SER A 131 4.01 1.70 13.28
N THR A 132 5.32 1.46 13.36
CA THR A 132 5.83 0.47 14.33
C THR A 132 5.61 0.92 15.78
N SER A 133 5.40 -0.07 16.64
CA SER A 133 5.39 0.04 18.10
C SER A 133 6.70 -0.40 18.76
N SER A 134 7.65 -0.97 18.00
CA SER A 134 8.96 -1.38 18.52
C SER A 134 9.85 -0.17 18.77
N ILE A 135 10.28 -0.02 20.03
CA ILE A 135 11.29 0.97 20.42
C ILE A 135 12.62 0.70 19.71
N ALA A 136 13.05 -0.56 19.61
CA ALA A 136 14.32 -0.91 18.98
C ALA A 136 14.37 -0.54 17.49
N VAL A 137 13.27 -0.76 16.77
CA VAL A 137 13.17 -0.35 15.35
C VAL A 137 13.17 1.18 15.23
N GLN A 138 12.49 1.89 16.13
CA GLN A 138 12.50 3.36 16.14
C GLN A 138 13.88 3.93 16.45
N GLU A 139 14.63 3.34 17.39
CA GLU A 139 16.01 3.73 17.70
C GLU A 139 16.93 3.52 16.49
N ALA A 140 16.82 2.39 15.82
CA ALA A 140 17.57 2.12 14.59
C ALA A 140 17.22 3.12 13.47
N LEU A 141 15.94 3.48 13.31
CA LEU A 141 15.50 4.49 12.33
C LEU A 141 15.92 5.91 12.71
N GLU A 142 15.98 6.27 13.99
CA GLU A 142 16.50 7.57 14.46
C GLU A 142 17.99 7.69 14.12
N SER A 143 18.77 6.64 14.38
CA SER A 143 20.21 6.60 14.12
C SER A 143 20.54 6.62 12.62
N ASP A 144 19.95 5.68 11.86
CA ASP A 144 20.44 5.29 10.53
C ASP A 144 19.36 5.41 9.43
N GLY A 145 18.21 6.00 9.73
CA GLY A 145 17.19 6.31 8.73
C GLY A 145 17.79 7.12 7.59
N ARG A 146 17.46 6.77 6.34
CA ARG A 146 18.13 7.29 5.13
C ARG A 146 17.97 8.80 4.97
N THR A 147 16.81 9.33 5.37
CA THR A 147 16.51 10.76 5.27
C THR A 147 16.37 11.42 6.65
N ARG A 148 16.65 12.72 6.71
CA ARG A 148 16.40 13.53 7.92
C ARG A 148 14.94 13.46 8.38
N ARG A 149 13.99 13.36 7.44
CA ARG A 149 12.55 13.23 7.76
C ARG A 149 12.25 11.92 8.48
N ILE A 150 12.84 10.81 8.02
CA ILE A 150 12.68 9.49 8.66
C ILE A 150 13.26 9.53 10.07
N ARG A 151 14.52 9.98 10.22
CA ARG A 151 15.18 10.10 11.53
C ARG A 151 14.39 10.98 12.51
N GLY A 152 13.91 12.13 12.04
CA GLY A 152 13.09 13.03 12.85
C GLY A 152 11.72 12.47 13.23
N GLY A 153 11.07 11.73 12.31
CA GLY A 153 9.81 11.04 12.59
C GLY A 153 9.97 9.99 13.68
N ALA A 154 11.03 9.17 13.59
CA ALA A 154 11.34 8.13 14.57
C ALA A 154 11.62 8.72 15.96
N LYS A 155 12.46 9.76 16.03
CA LYS A 155 12.73 10.51 17.25
C LYS A 155 11.46 11.04 17.93
N ASN A 156 10.59 11.69 17.16
CA ASN A 156 9.34 12.24 17.71
C ASN A 156 8.45 11.15 18.30
N ARG A 157 8.44 9.96 17.68
CA ARG A 157 7.66 8.82 18.15
C ARG A 157 8.25 8.19 19.41
N LEU A 158 9.58 8.04 19.50
CA LEU A 158 10.25 7.62 20.74
C LEU A 158 9.90 8.55 21.91
N GLN A 159 9.95 9.86 21.68
CA GLN A 159 9.57 10.84 22.69
C GLN A 159 8.10 10.74 23.11
N ALA A 160 7.20 10.44 22.17
CA ALA A 160 5.78 10.22 22.47
C ALA A 160 5.57 8.95 23.31
N SER A 161 6.27 7.87 23.00
CA SER A 161 6.21 6.59 23.73
C SER A 161 6.77 6.68 25.16
N GLN A 162 7.68 7.63 25.43
CA GLN A 162 8.29 7.84 26.75
C GLN A 162 7.49 8.78 27.66
N ARG A 163 6.48 9.49 27.13
CA ARG A 163 5.64 10.38 27.94
C ARG A 163 4.56 9.55 28.65
N PRO A 164 4.53 9.50 30.00
CA PRO A 164 3.47 8.79 30.70
C PRO A 164 2.12 9.45 30.41
N SER A 165 1.12 8.64 30.05
CA SER A 165 -0.28 9.06 29.97
C SER A 165 -0.67 9.64 31.33
N ARG A 166 -0.93 10.94 31.38
CA ARG A 166 -1.45 11.62 32.57
C ARG A 166 -2.90 11.24 32.83
#